data_AF-A0A535TJH2-F1
#
_entry.id   AF-A0A535TJH2-F1
#
_cell.length_a   1.000
_cell.length_b   1.000
_cell.length_c   1.000
_cell.angle_alpha   90.00
_cell.angle_beta   90.00
_cell.angle_gamma   90.00
#
_symmetry.space_group_name_H-M   'P 1'
#
loop_
_entity.id
_entity.type
_entity.pdbx_description
1 polymer ?
#
loop_
_entity_poly.entity_id
_entity_poly.type
_entity_poly.pdbx_seq_one_letter_code
_entity_poly.pdbx_strand_id
1 'polypeptide(L)'
;MRPPVLAAGFLLLLAACGGAQPSMMSAPSPSPSGEPFLLSAHCGILSTVFAGRTFYLEELYPTRIPALAMPEAGFMTLVSPHVAEFTDPAGNRIRFVDSLPGEINHPYPLAVRVLSGGNHILDEPFAGRHWQTTETLPGVVGLPYGNGMDRVTFVQGIFIIADSEDAIFKSDAGGVLHFSAVPPMGCD
;
A
#
# COMPACT_ATOMS: atom_id res chain seq x y z
N MET A 1 37.03 -60.51 -41.91
CA MET A 1 37.28 -61.71 -41.07
C MET A 1 36.50 -61.56 -39.76
N ARG A 2 35.58 -62.49 -39.47
CA ARG A 2 35.06 -62.84 -38.14
C ARG A 2 35.47 -64.31 -37.95
N PRO A 3 35.71 -64.85 -36.73
CA PRO A 3 34.72 -64.91 -35.62
C PRO A 3 35.42 -64.90 -34.22
N PRO A 4 34.98 -65.59 -33.14
CA PRO A 4 33.71 -65.63 -32.36
C PRO A 4 33.96 -65.36 -30.81
N VAL A 5 33.06 -64.78 -29.98
CA VAL A 5 31.90 -65.36 -29.24
C VAL A 5 32.15 -65.63 -27.72
N LEU A 6 31.04 -65.48 -26.95
CA LEU A 6 30.72 -65.96 -25.57
C LEU A 6 31.48 -65.28 -24.41
N ALA A 7 30.90 -65.03 -23.23
CA ALA A 7 29.55 -65.13 -22.70
C ALA A 7 29.56 -64.59 -21.27
N ALA A 8 28.34 -64.42 -20.74
CA ALA A 8 27.96 -64.63 -19.36
C ALA A 8 28.53 -63.69 -18.28
N GLY A 9 27.62 -63.00 -17.61
CA GLY A 9 27.95 -62.26 -16.39
C GLY A 9 26.78 -61.47 -15.84
N PHE A 10 25.64 -62.14 -15.64
CA PHE A 10 24.51 -61.61 -14.89
C PHE A 10 24.96 -61.37 -13.43
N LEU A 11 24.87 -60.13 -12.95
CA LEU A 11 24.71 -59.85 -11.52
C LEU A 11 24.06 -58.48 -11.33
N LEU A 12 22.73 -58.52 -11.22
CA LEU A 12 21.96 -57.51 -10.50
C LEU A 12 22.48 -57.47 -9.06
N LEU A 13 23.02 -56.32 -8.65
CA LEU A 13 23.19 -55.96 -7.25
C LEU A 13 22.46 -54.65 -7.02
N LEU A 14 21.24 -54.79 -6.47
CA LEU A 14 20.47 -53.73 -5.85
C LEU A 14 21.24 -53.20 -4.64
N ALA A 15 22.03 -52.15 -4.84
CA ALA A 15 22.51 -51.32 -3.74
C ALA A 15 21.47 -50.24 -3.46
N ALA A 16 20.50 -50.58 -2.61
CA ALA A 16 19.65 -49.60 -1.95
C ALA A 16 20.50 -48.81 -0.94
N CYS A 17 21.11 -47.71 -1.38
CA CYS A 17 21.61 -46.68 -0.46
C CYS A 17 20.45 -45.73 -0.18
N GLY A 18 19.97 -45.78 1.06
CA GLY A 18 18.97 -44.87 1.59
C GLY A 18 19.43 -43.42 1.43
N GLY A 19 18.84 -42.72 0.46
CA GLY A 19 18.80 -41.28 0.46
C GLY A 19 17.76 -40.85 1.47
N ALA A 20 18.21 -40.44 2.66
CA ALA A 20 17.38 -39.68 3.56
C ALA A 20 16.96 -38.40 2.82
N GLN A 21 15.71 -38.34 2.36
CA GLN A 21 15.08 -37.10 1.94
C GLN A 21 15.17 -36.13 3.13
N PRO A 22 15.74 -34.93 2.98
CA PRO A 22 15.47 -33.87 3.92
C PRO A 22 13.98 -33.59 3.81
N SER A 23 13.22 -34.03 4.81
CA SER A 23 11.87 -33.52 5.04
C SER A 23 11.98 -32.00 5.02
N MET A 24 11.40 -31.37 3.99
CA MET A 24 11.18 -29.93 4.01
C MET A 24 10.25 -29.69 5.19
N MET A 25 10.84 -29.30 6.31
CA MET A 25 10.11 -28.82 7.47
C MET A 25 9.42 -27.56 6.99
N SER A 26 8.13 -27.66 6.68
CA SER A 26 7.29 -26.49 6.49
C SER A 26 7.56 -25.56 7.67
N ALA A 27 8.09 -24.37 7.37
CA ALA A 27 8.25 -23.35 8.39
C ALA A 27 6.89 -23.22 9.10
N PRO A 28 6.85 -23.20 10.44
CA PRO A 28 5.60 -23.03 11.14
C PRO A 28 4.98 -21.72 10.64
N SER A 29 3.78 -21.81 10.07
CA SER A 29 2.95 -20.63 9.87
C SER A 29 2.89 -19.92 11.22
N PRO A 30 3.19 -18.61 11.30
CA PRO A 30 3.08 -17.91 12.57
C PRO A 30 1.65 -18.09 13.07
N SER A 31 1.51 -18.69 14.26
CA SER A 31 0.22 -18.78 14.93
C SER A 31 -0.36 -17.37 15.02
N PRO A 32 -1.61 -17.14 14.61
CA PRO A 32 -2.25 -15.85 14.87
C PRO A 32 -2.18 -15.62 16.38
N SER A 33 -1.51 -14.56 16.80
CA SER A 33 -1.59 -14.13 18.20
C SER A 33 -3.07 -13.93 18.48
N GLY A 34 -3.63 -14.65 19.44
CA GLY A 34 -5.07 -14.66 19.72
C GLY A 34 -5.63 -13.33 20.22
N GLU A 35 -4.80 -12.28 20.30
CA GLU A 35 -5.23 -10.94 20.63
C GLU A 35 -5.62 -10.15 19.37
N PRO A 36 -6.73 -9.41 19.41
CA PRO A 36 -7.16 -8.60 18.27
C PRO A 36 -6.14 -7.52 17.96
N PHE A 37 -5.84 -7.36 16.67
CA PHE A 37 -5.07 -6.24 16.15
C PHE A 37 -5.93 -4.98 16.12
N LEU A 38 -5.42 -3.87 16.67
CA LEU A 38 -6.11 -2.58 16.61
C LEU A 38 -5.59 -1.78 15.42
N LEU A 39 -6.45 -1.58 14.42
CA LEU A 39 -6.13 -0.73 13.28
C LEU A 39 -6.53 0.71 13.59
N SER A 40 -5.54 1.59 13.70
CA SER A 40 -5.76 3.03 13.87
C SER A 40 -6.16 3.66 12.55
N ALA A 41 -7.34 4.26 12.50
CA ALA A 41 -7.89 4.89 11.31
C ALA A 41 -8.04 6.42 11.43
N HIS A 42 -7.61 7.05 12.54
CA HIS A 42 -7.97 8.42 12.96
C HIS A 42 -7.85 9.50 11.87
N CYS A 43 -6.87 9.36 10.99
CA CYS A 43 -6.61 10.29 9.89
C CYS A 43 -6.75 9.65 8.50
N GLY A 44 -7.51 8.56 8.42
CA GLY A 44 -7.46 7.62 7.32
C GLY A 44 -6.34 6.60 7.53
N ILE A 45 -6.50 5.44 6.89
CA ILE A 45 -5.53 4.35 6.95
C ILE A 45 -4.63 4.49 5.73
N LEU A 46 -3.34 4.80 5.95
CA LEU A 46 -2.34 4.81 4.87
C LEU A 46 -1.25 3.77 5.06
N SER A 47 -0.99 3.39 6.30
CA SER A 47 -0.01 2.39 6.66
C SER A 47 -0.33 1.79 8.02
N THR A 48 0.30 0.67 8.33
CA THR A 48 0.26 0.05 9.65
C THR A 48 1.56 -0.69 9.93
N VAL A 49 1.88 -0.90 11.20
CA VAL A 49 3.02 -1.72 11.62
C VAL A 49 2.51 -3.09 12.02
N PHE A 50 2.99 -4.13 11.34
CA PHE A 50 2.65 -5.52 11.62
C PHE A 50 3.89 -6.40 11.50
N ALA A 51 4.06 -7.33 12.44
CA ALA A 51 5.22 -8.22 12.51
C ALA A 51 6.58 -7.48 12.43
N GLY A 52 6.68 -6.29 13.04
CA GLY A 52 7.89 -5.47 13.07
C GLY A 52 8.23 -4.74 11.76
N ARG A 53 7.31 -4.68 10.80
CA ARG A 53 7.48 -4.03 9.49
C ARG A 53 6.36 -3.05 9.21
N THR A 54 6.67 -2.01 8.46
CA THR A 54 5.66 -1.09 7.90
C THR A 54 5.05 -1.72 6.66
N PHE A 55 3.72 -1.74 6.62
CA PHE A 55 2.95 -2.03 5.41
C PHE A 55 2.10 -0.83 5.05
N TYR A 56 2.04 -0.49 3.78
CA TYR A 56 1.27 0.62 3.21
C TYR A 56 -0.04 0.10 2.63
N LEU A 57 -1.11 0.89 2.71
CA LEU A 57 -2.40 0.56 2.14
C LEU A 57 -2.25 0.27 0.64
N GLU A 58 -2.70 -0.89 0.16
CA GLU A 58 -2.59 -1.27 -1.27
C GLU A 58 -3.46 -0.38 -2.18
N GLU A 59 -4.62 0.06 -1.69
CA GLU A 59 -5.52 0.97 -2.40
C GLU A 59 -4.91 2.37 -2.54
N LEU A 60 -4.87 2.87 -3.78
CA LEU A 60 -4.29 4.17 -4.11
C LEU A 60 -5.10 5.33 -3.57
N TYR A 61 -6.42 5.19 -3.50
CA TYR A 61 -7.36 6.22 -3.07
C TYR A 61 -7.98 5.85 -1.72
N PRO A 62 -7.45 6.34 -0.59
CA PRO A 62 -7.86 5.93 0.75
C PRO A 62 -9.34 6.18 1.05
N THR A 63 -9.96 7.15 0.38
CA THR A 63 -11.40 7.44 0.49
C THR A 63 -12.31 6.30 0.00
N ARG A 64 -11.77 5.32 -0.72
CA ARG A 64 -12.49 4.11 -1.14
C ARG A 64 -12.51 3.02 -0.07
N ILE A 65 -11.70 3.14 0.97
CA ILE A 65 -11.72 2.21 2.09
C ILE A 65 -13.00 2.45 2.89
N PRO A 66 -13.75 1.37 3.22
CA PRO A 66 -14.92 1.49 4.08
C PRO A 66 -14.60 2.23 5.37
N ALA A 67 -15.51 3.10 5.81
CA ALA A 67 -15.38 3.76 7.10
C ALA A 67 -15.38 2.70 8.21
N LEU A 68 -14.26 2.58 8.92
CA LEU A 68 -14.14 1.72 10.09
C LEU A 68 -14.54 2.48 11.36
N ALA A 69 -14.95 1.75 12.41
CA ALA A 69 -14.98 2.35 13.73
C ALA A 69 -13.55 2.63 14.19
N MET A 70 -13.38 3.61 15.07
CA MET A 70 -12.09 4.19 15.38
C MET A 70 -11.74 4.01 16.87
N PRO A 71 -10.69 3.26 17.23
CA PRO A 71 -9.96 2.26 16.42
C PRO A 71 -10.81 1.01 16.15
N GLU A 72 -10.50 0.26 15.09
CA GLU A 72 -11.20 -0.99 14.76
C GLU A 72 -10.40 -2.19 15.26
N ALA A 73 -11.04 -3.08 16.01
CA ALA A 73 -10.44 -4.32 16.46
C ALA A 73 -10.68 -5.42 15.41
N GLY A 74 -9.64 -6.09 14.97
CA GLY A 74 -9.75 -7.17 13.98
C GLY A 74 -8.57 -8.13 14.03
N PHE A 75 -8.36 -8.86 12.94
CA PHE A 75 -7.26 -9.79 12.81
C PHE A 75 -6.35 -9.39 11.66
N MET A 76 -5.05 -9.27 11.94
CA MET A 76 -4.04 -9.02 10.93
C MET A 76 -3.34 -10.33 10.59
N THR A 77 -3.25 -10.63 9.30
CA THR A 77 -2.64 -11.88 8.80
C THR A 77 -1.63 -11.58 7.69
N LEU A 78 -0.53 -12.33 7.66
CA LEU A 78 0.42 -12.27 6.56
C LEU A 78 -0.03 -13.25 5.47
N VAL A 79 -0.58 -12.73 4.37
CA VAL A 79 -1.10 -13.54 3.25
C VAL A 79 0.03 -13.98 2.33
N SER A 80 1.07 -13.15 2.20
CA SER A 80 2.33 -13.48 1.52
C SER A 80 3.47 -12.67 2.14
N PRO A 81 4.76 -12.95 1.83
CA PRO A 81 5.88 -12.21 2.41
C PRO A 81 5.78 -10.69 2.30
N HIS A 82 5.09 -10.18 1.28
CA HIS A 82 4.97 -8.76 0.95
C HIS A 82 3.56 -8.20 1.16
N VAL A 83 2.59 -9.03 1.57
CA VAL A 83 1.18 -8.64 1.68
C VAL A 83 0.60 -9.06 3.03
N ALA A 84 0.05 -8.09 3.75
CA ALA A 84 -0.72 -8.30 4.96
C ALA A 84 -2.19 -7.91 4.75
N GLU A 85 -3.11 -8.60 5.41
CA GLU A 85 -4.54 -8.36 5.32
C GLU A 85 -5.13 -8.20 6.73
N PHE A 86 -5.80 -7.07 6.95
CA PHE A 86 -6.64 -6.84 8.11
C PHE A 86 -8.07 -7.28 7.80
N THR A 87 -8.68 -8.04 8.71
CA THR A 87 -10.10 -8.40 8.65
C THR A 87 -10.81 -7.91 9.91
N ASP A 88 -11.85 -7.09 9.72
CA ASP A 88 -12.69 -6.60 10.83
C ASP A 88 -13.75 -7.64 11.27
N PRO A 89 -14.49 -7.41 12.37
CA PRO A 89 -15.49 -8.36 12.87
C PRO A 89 -16.71 -8.50 11.95
N ALA A 90 -16.95 -7.53 11.07
CA ALA A 90 -17.99 -7.57 10.04
C ALA A 90 -17.55 -8.34 8.78
N GLY A 91 -16.27 -8.72 8.69
CA GLY A 91 -15.68 -9.45 7.58
C GLY A 91 -15.12 -8.56 6.45
N ASN A 92 -15.05 -7.24 6.64
CA ASN A 92 -14.39 -6.35 5.69
C ASN A 92 -12.89 -6.59 5.72
N ARG A 93 -12.27 -6.51 4.54
CA ARG A 93 -10.84 -6.80 4.36
C ARG A 93 -10.13 -5.58 3.81
N ILE A 94 -8.98 -5.28 4.41
CA ILE A 94 -8.10 -4.19 3.97
C ILE A 94 -6.72 -4.79 3.75
N ARG A 95 -6.18 -4.60 2.55
CA ARG A 95 -4.90 -5.15 2.16
C ARG A 95 -3.81 -4.09 2.23
N PHE A 96 -2.64 -4.54 2.64
CA PHE A 96 -1.45 -3.72 2.78
C PHE A 96 -0.26 -4.43 2.12
N VAL A 97 0.62 -3.64 1.53
CA VAL A 97 1.83 -4.07 0.83
C VAL A 97 3.07 -3.46 1.49
N ASP A 98 4.22 -4.12 1.40
CA ASP A 98 5.45 -3.65 2.05
C ASP A 98 6.31 -2.72 1.19
N SER A 99 5.78 -2.30 0.04
CA SER A 99 6.35 -1.28 -0.83
C SER A 99 5.32 -0.19 -1.05
N LEU A 100 5.79 1.04 -1.29
CA LEU A 100 4.90 2.18 -1.49
C LEU A 100 4.09 1.98 -2.78
N PRO A 101 2.75 2.07 -2.73
CA PRO A 101 1.91 2.00 -3.92
C PRO A 101 2.15 3.17 -4.88
N GLY A 102 1.65 3.01 -6.10
CA GLY A 102 1.70 4.00 -7.16
C GLY A 102 2.91 3.83 -8.08
N GLU A 103 2.64 3.77 -9.38
CA GLU A 103 3.66 3.75 -10.42
C GLU A 103 4.26 5.15 -10.59
N ILE A 104 5.58 5.22 -10.62
CA ILE A 104 6.31 6.46 -10.92
C ILE A 104 6.01 6.87 -12.37
N ASN A 105 5.86 8.19 -12.59
CA ASN A 105 5.51 8.81 -13.88
C ASN A 105 4.15 8.41 -14.47
N HIS A 106 3.28 7.76 -13.68
CA HIS A 106 1.92 7.44 -14.10
C HIS A 106 0.98 8.63 -13.87
N PRO A 107 0.13 9.00 -14.83
CA PRO A 107 -0.83 10.11 -14.69
C PRO A 107 -2.10 9.65 -13.97
N TYR A 108 -2.23 9.96 -12.68
CA TYR A 108 -3.42 9.63 -11.90
C TYR A 108 -4.45 10.77 -11.94
N PRO A 109 -5.73 10.50 -12.28
CA PRO A 109 -6.78 11.48 -12.08
C PRO A 109 -6.99 11.67 -10.56
N LEU A 110 -6.88 12.91 -10.09
CA LEU A 110 -7.02 13.26 -8.68
C LEU A 110 -7.57 14.69 -8.55
N ALA A 111 -8.32 14.93 -7.48
CA ALA A 111 -8.76 16.26 -7.12
C ALA A 111 -8.04 16.72 -5.86
N VAL A 112 -7.33 17.84 -5.92
CA VAL A 112 -6.71 18.46 -4.74
C VAL A 112 -7.71 19.37 -4.05
N ARG A 113 -7.65 19.42 -2.72
CA ARG A 113 -8.52 20.24 -1.88
C ARG A 113 -7.85 21.57 -1.57
N VAL A 114 -8.58 22.64 -1.85
CA VAL A 114 -8.10 24.02 -1.79
C VAL A 114 -8.95 24.80 -0.79
N LEU A 115 -8.30 25.43 0.18
CA LEU A 115 -8.90 26.38 1.13
C LEU A 115 -8.66 27.84 0.69
N SER A 116 -9.45 28.75 1.25
CA SER A 116 -9.21 30.21 1.22
C SER A 116 -8.90 30.79 -0.16
N GLY A 117 -9.75 30.50 -1.15
CA GLY A 117 -9.69 31.14 -2.48
C GLY A 117 -8.42 30.84 -3.29
N GLY A 118 -7.77 29.69 -3.05
CA GLY A 118 -6.54 29.31 -3.76
C GLY A 118 -5.26 29.45 -2.95
N ASN A 119 -5.31 30.05 -1.76
CA ASN A 119 -4.11 30.40 -0.99
C ASN A 119 -3.58 29.28 -0.11
N HIS A 120 -4.31 28.18 0.04
CA HIS A 120 -3.86 27.04 0.83
C HIS A 120 -4.38 25.74 0.23
N ILE A 121 -3.50 24.74 0.13
CA ILE A 121 -3.82 23.41 -0.39
C ILE A 121 -3.71 22.45 0.79
N LEU A 122 -4.73 21.62 1.00
CA LEU A 122 -4.70 20.60 2.06
C LEU A 122 -3.79 19.44 1.66
N ASP A 123 -3.23 18.78 2.66
CA ASP A 123 -2.49 17.54 2.48
C ASP A 123 -3.36 16.49 1.80
N GLU A 124 -2.84 15.86 0.74
CA GLU A 124 -3.58 14.86 -0.01
C GLU A 124 -3.11 13.44 0.32
N PRO A 125 -3.98 12.60 0.92
CA PRO A 125 -3.68 11.19 1.15
C PRO A 125 -3.81 10.42 -0.17
N PHE A 126 -2.69 9.91 -0.68
CA PHE A 126 -2.66 9.16 -1.95
C PHE A 126 -1.49 8.17 -1.97
N ALA A 127 -1.76 6.95 -2.42
CA ALA A 127 -0.76 5.90 -2.63
C ALA A 127 0.15 5.67 -1.40
N GLY A 128 -0.47 5.49 -0.22
CA GLY A 128 0.23 5.17 1.04
C GLY A 128 1.01 6.32 1.67
N ARG A 129 0.82 7.58 1.22
CA ARG A 129 1.53 8.77 1.70
C ARG A 129 0.58 9.93 1.94
N HIS A 130 1.00 10.89 2.75
CA HIS A 130 0.45 12.25 2.71
C HIS A 130 1.32 13.11 1.81
N TRP A 131 0.70 13.77 0.84
CA TRP A 131 1.36 14.69 -0.06
C TRP A 131 1.07 16.12 0.40
N GLN A 132 2.11 16.86 0.77
CA GLN A 132 2.00 18.24 1.24
C GLN A 132 2.57 19.21 0.22
N THR A 133 2.02 20.43 0.18
CA THR A 133 2.61 21.52 -0.61
C THR A 133 2.52 22.84 0.15
N THR A 134 3.54 23.67 -0.02
CA THR A 134 3.51 25.07 0.44
C THR A 134 3.14 26.03 -0.69
N GLU A 135 2.97 25.51 -1.91
CA GLU A 135 2.57 26.28 -3.07
C GLU A 135 1.08 26.64 -2.99
N THR A 136 0.69 27.64 -3.77
CA THR A 136 -0.69 28.12 -3.85
C THR A 136 -1.21 27.94 -5.26
N LEU A 137 -2.53 27.88 -5.41
CA LEU A 137 -3.19 27.81 -6.71
C LEU A 137 -4.09 29.04 -6.91
N PRO A 138 -3.52 30.21 -7.27
CA PRO A 138 -4.28 31.43 -7.45
C PRO A 138 -5.37 31.29 -8.51
N GLY A 139 -6.49 32.00 -8.33
CA GLY A 139 -7.60 32.00 -9.28
C GLY A 139 -8.64 30.90 -9.04
N VAL A 140 -8.46 30.05 -8.02
CA VAL A 140 -9.50 29.13 -7.54
C VAL A 140 -10.54 29.92 -6.75
N VAL A 141 -11.64 30.27 -7.41
CA VAL A 141 -12.78 30.94 -6.76
C VAL A 141 -13.68 29.88 -6.12
N GLY A 142 -13.66 29.80 -4.79
CA GLY A 142 -14.61 29.00 -4.03
C GLY A 142 -16.01 29.64 -4.00
N LEU A 143 -17.03 28.86 -3.60
CA LEU A 143 -18.36 29.38 -3.28
C LEU A 143 -18.26 30.52 -2.23
N PRO A 144 -19.19 31.49 -2.21
CA PRO A 144 -19.10 32.65 -1.31
C PRO A 144 -18.84 32.23 0.14
N TYR A 145 -17.93 32.96 0.80
CA TYR A 145 -17.56 32.79 2.22
C TYR A 145 -18.79 33.04 3.10
N GLY A 146 -19.63 32.02 3.26
CA GLY A 146 -20.78 32.05 4.15
C GLY A 146 -20.42 31.35 5.45
N ASN A 147 -20.36 32.13 6.55
CA ASN A 147 -20.45 31.69 7.95
C ASN A 147 -19.15 31.23 8.63
N GLY A 148 -17.96 31.52 8.10
CA GLY A 148 -16.70 31.32 8.83
C GLY A 148 -16.22 29.87 8.95
N MET A 149 -16.74 28.96 8.12
CA MET A 149 -16.16 27.64 7.89
C MET A 149 -15.41 27.68 6.57
N ASP A 150 -14.11 27.39 6.56
CA ASP A 150 -13.32 27.36 5.33
C ASP A 150 -13.91 26.33 4.36
N ARG A 151 -14.65 26.81 3.35
CA ARG A 151 -15.25 25.94 2.34
C ARG A 151 -14.14 25.42 1.41
N VAL A 152 -13.90 24.12 1.49
CA VAL A 152 -13.00 23.39 0.60
C VAL A 152 -13.53 23.44 -0.85
N THR A 153 -12.67 23.79 -1.79
CA THR A 153 -12.92 23.63 -3.24
C THR A 153 -12.06 22.48 -3.77
N PHE A 154 -12.64 21.64 -4.63
CA PHE A 154 -11.91 20.53 -5.26
C PHE A 154 -11.47 20.95 -6.65
N VAL A 155 -10.17 20.90 -6.92
CA VAL A 155 -9.61 21.21 -8.23
C VAL A 155 -9.18 19.91 -8.89
N GLN A 156 -9.80 19.59 -10.02
CA GLN A 156 -9.50 18.40 -10.81
C GLN A 156 -8.18 18.58 -11.59
N GLY A 157 -7.48 17.47 -11.77
CA GLY A 157 -6.27 17.44 -12.57
C GLY A 157 -5.60 16.07 -12.57
N ILE A 158 -4.33 16.09 -12.93
CA ILE A 158 -3.47 14.91 -13.02
C ILE A 158 -2.38 15.01 -11.96
N PHE A 159 -2.29 13.99 -11.11
CA PHE A 159 -1.24 13.82 -10.12
C PHE A 159 -0.23 12.78 -10.62
N ILE A 160 1.06 13.13 -10.60
CA ILE A 160 2.15 12.28 -11.07
C ILE A 160 3.14 12.11 -9.93
N ILE A 161 3.35 10.87 -9.50
CA ILE A 161 4.43 10.53 -8.56
C ILE A 161 5.74 10.60 -9.35
N ALA A 162 6.61 11.55 -9.04
CA ALA A 162 7.89 11.73 -9.71
C ALA A 162 8.94 10.76 -9.10
N ASP A 163 8.93 10.59 -7.79
CA ASP A 163 9.67 9.56 -7.06
C ASP A 163 9.03 9.26 -5.69
N SER A 164 9.78 8.66 -4.75
CA SER A 164 9.24 8.30 -3.43
C SER A 164 8.85 9.50 -2.58
N GLU A 165 9.45 10.66 -2.81
CA GLU A 165 9.33 11.88 -2.00
C GLU A 165 8.74 13.05 -2.77
N ASP A 166 8.73 13.04 -4.10
CA ASP A 166 8.22 14.14 -4.92
C ASP A 166 7.07 13.74 -5.84
N ALA A 167 6.11 14.66 -5.99
CA ALA A 167 5.02 14.54 -6.94
C ALA A 167 4.62 15.88 -7.54
N ILE A 168 3.97 15.82 -8.70
CA ILE A 168 3.51 16.99 -9.45
C ILE A 168 2.02 16.85 -9.71
N PHE A 169 1.27 17.88 -9.35
CA PHE A 169 -0.12 18.02 -9.75
C PHE A 169 -0.23 19.05 -10.88
N LYS A 170 -1.00 18.73 -11.92
CA LYS A 170 -1.35 19.63 -13.01
C LYS A 170 -2.86 19.78 -13.06
N SER A 171 -3.37 20.97 -12.78
CA SER A 171 -4.81 21.23 -12.85
C SER A 171 -5.29 21.32 -14.29
N ASP A 172 -6.57 21.05 -14.52
CA ASP A 172 -7.18 21.19 -15.85
C ASP A 172 -7.12 22.63 -16.40
N ALA A 173 -6.99 23.61 -15.50
CA ALA A 173 -6.81 25.03 -15.82
C ALA A 173 -5.35 25.41 -16.16
N GLY A 174 -4.42 24.44 -16.15
CA GLY A 174 -3.01 24.65 -16.48
C GLY A 174 -2.12 25.09 -15.33
N GLY A 175 -2.63 25.09 -14.09
CA GLY A 175 -1.81 25.32 -12.90
C GLY A 175 -0.96 24.10 -12.57
N VAL A 176 0.23 24.33 -12.00
CA VAL A 176 1.16 23.26 -11.61
C VAL A 176 1.52 23.44 -10.16
N LEU A 177 1.45 22.36 -9.38
CA LEU A 177 1.85 22.31 -7.99
C LEU A 177 2.87 21.19 -7.77
N HIS A 178 3.89 21.45 -6.96
CA HIS A 178 4.80 20.42 -6.46
C HIS A 178 4.39 20.00 -5.06
N PHE A 179 4.41 18.70 -4.83
CA PHE A 179 4.12 18.09 -3.54
C PHE A 179 5.31 17.29 -3.06
N SER A 180 5.55 17.34 -1.75
CA SER A 180 6.50 16.48 -1.07
C SER A 180 5.77 15.47 -0.21
N ALA A 181 6.24 14.23 -0.21
CA ALA A 181 5.72 13.18 0.63
C ALA A 181 6.15 13.42 2.07
N VAL A 182 5.19 13.35 2.97
CA VAL A 182 5.45 13.23 4.40
C VAL A 182 5.14 11.79 4.79
N PRO A 183 5.99 11.15 5.62
CA PRO A 183 5.65 9.85 6.20
C PRO A 183 4.23 9.93 6.78
N PRO A 184 3.46 8.84 6.77
CA PRO A 184 2.23 8.77 7.54
C PRO A 184 2.60 8.92 9.01
N MET A 185 2.72 10.17 9.48
CA MET A 185 2.86 10.45 10.88
C MET A 185 1.59 9.94 11.53
N GLY A 186 1.74 9.24 12.65
CA GLY A 186 0.63 9.14 13.57
C GLY A 186 0.09 10.55 13.75
N CYS A 187 -1.20 10.73 13.52
CA CYS A 187 -1.86 11.91 14.05
C CYS A 187 -1.80 11.77 15.57
N ASP A 188 -0.73 12.26 16.16
CA ASP A 188 -0.60 12.42 17.60
C ASP A 188 -1.65 13.41 18.12
#